data_AF-A0A3A0DJX8-F1
#
_entry.id   AF-A0A3A0DJX8-F1
#
_cell.length_a   1.000
_cell.length_b   1.000
_cell.length_c   1.000
_cell.angle_alpha   90.00
_cell.angle_beta   90.00
_cell.angle_gamma   90.00
#
_symmetry.space_group_name_H-M   'P 1'
#
loop_
_entity.id
_entity.type
_entity.pdbx_description
1 polymer ?
#
loop_
_entity_poly.entity_id
_entity_poly.type
_entity_poly.pdbx_seq_one_letter_code
_entity_poly.pdbx_strand_id
1 'polypeptide(L)'
;MIASNGGVVDLSGVGSITGARDDVSTDPNWIASWLRFRVESGGRIDLSGLRSIAAGRVWLDVAAGGILNLGNLEVSSTTRIAVADPSAQVNVNGTLFLGSKSQFLMTSGASIRIRDDLLLNMTAESSFSADGGIVYMDGNGLQYLEAAGNDVGAVPATSANFELGRLVVGREEQATTVMVLDLFNNGNRGASGREAIYLKGVGGLDGLEITPGSRLVLNDINVYARQGGTWIHLNSLFSPGTTEVPFAGGILAIPEPSGLSLLVAAAITICWYRRR
;
A
#
# COMPACT_ATOMS: atom_id res chain seq x y z
N MET A 1 -14.28 -19.24 -4.67
CA MET A 1 -13.69 -20.06 -3.61
C MET A 1 -13.86 -19.35 -2.28
N ILE A 2 -14.17 -20.07 -1.21
CA ILE A 2 -14.41 -19.48 0.12
C ILE A 2 -13.68 -20.32 1.17
N ALA A 3 -12.93 -19.67 2.07
CA ALA A 3 -12.45 -20.24 3.32
C ALA A 3 -13.20 -19.55 4.48
N SER A 4 -13.91 -20.34 5.29
CA SER A 4 -14.73 -19.82 6.39
C SER A 4 -14.70 -20.73 7.61
N ASN A 5 -15.14 -20.22 8.76
CA ASN A 5 -15.28 -20.96 10.02
C ASN A 5 -13.98 -21.67 10.44
N GLY A 6 -12.84 -20.95 10.37
CA GLY A 6 -11.51 -21.51 10.64
C GLY A 6 -10.96 -22.45 9.56
N GLY A 7 -11.68 -22.67 8.47
CA GLY A 7 -11.23 -23.50 7.35
C GLY A 7 -9.98 -22.92 6.67
N VAL A 8 -9.10 -23.80 6.20
CA VAL A 8 -7.86 -23.45 5.52
C VAL A 8 -7.90 -23.95 4.08
N VAL A 9 -7.56 -23.07 3.14
CA VAL A 9 -7.32 -23.43 1.74
C VAL A 9 -5.88 -23.07 1.40
N ASP A 10 -5.07 -24.09 1.15
CA ASP A 10 -3.66 -23.92 0.77
C ASP A 10 -3.54 -23.92 -0.76
N LEU A 11 -3.15 -22.76 -1.31
CA LEU A 11 -2.81 -22.53 -2.70
C LEU A 11 -1.40 -21.94 -2.80
N SER A 12 -0.53 -22.20 -1.83
CA SER A 12 0.83 -21.65 -1.76
C SER A 12 1.70 -22.04 -2.96
N GLY A 13 1.33 -23.08 -3.72
CA GLY A 13 1.97 -23.47 -4.98
C GLY A 13 1.47 -22.71 -6.23
N VAL A 14 0.41 -21.90 -6.12
CA VAL A 14 -0.14 -21.14 -7.26
C VAL A 14 0.74 -19.93 -7.55
N GLY A 15 1.44 -19.94 -8.69
CA GLY A 15 2.32 -18.85 -9.11
C GLY A 15 1.61 -17.71 -9.84
N SER A 16 0.49 -17.98 -10.51
CA SER A 16 -0.27 -16.98 -11.27
C SER A 16 -1.75 -17.28 -11.25
N ILE A 17 -2.57 -16.23 -11.38
CA ILE A 17 -4.01 -16.33 -11.53
C ILE A 17 -4.44 -15.60 -12.81
N THR A 18 -5.27 -16.27 -13.60
CA THR A 18 -6.06 -15.65 -14.66
C THR A 18 -7.51 -15.62 -14.19
N GLY A 19 -8.05 -14.40 -14.06
CA GLY A 19 -9.42 -14.17 -13.61
C GLY A 19 -10.46 -14.46 -14.67
N ALA A 20 -11.71 -14.15 -14.34
CA ALA A 20 -12.82 -14.25 -15.28
C ALA A 20 -12.66 -13.22 -16.42
N ARG A 21 -13.20 -13.52 -17.61
CA ARG A 21 -13.01 -12.71 -18.82
C ARG A 21 -13.37 -11.23 -18.58
N ASP A 22 -12.54 -10.32 -19.07
CA ASP A 22 -12.63 -8.86 -18.85
C ASP A 22 -13.28 -8.09 -20.01
N ASP A 23 -13.77 -8.77 -21.05
CA ASP A 23 -14.43 -8.13 -22.18
C ASP A 23 -15.87 -7.67 -21.87
N VAL A 24 -16.29 -6.63 -22.59
CA VAL A 24 -17.69 -6.21 -22.65
C VAL A 24 -18.34 -7.14 -23.68
N SER A 25 -19.02 -8.17 -23.20
CA SER A 25 -19.76 -9.07 -24.09
C SER A 25 -20.97 -8.35 -24.68
N THR A 26 -21.24 -8.57 -25.97
CA THR A 26 -22.50 -8.18 -26.61
C THR A 26 -23.63 -9.19 -26.35
N ASP A 27 -23.35 -10.29 -25.65
CA ASP A 27 -24.35 -11.26 -25.24
C ASP A 27 -25.24 -10.67 -24.13
N PRO A 28 -26.56 -10.52 -24.36
CA PRO A 28 -27.48 -9.93 -23.40
C PRO A 28 -27.67 -10.77 -22.13
N ASN A 29 -27.23 -12.05 -22.11
CA ASN A 29 -27.25 -12.91 -20.94
C ASN A 29 -25.90 -12.95 -20.19
N TRP A 30 -24.91 -12.18 -20.67
CA TRP A 30 -23.60 -12.20 -20.07
C TRP A 30 -23.58 -11.44 -18.75
N ILE A 31 -23.11 -12.13 -17.71
CA ILE A 31 -22.85 -11.54 -16.40
C ILE A 31 -21.34 -11.44 -16.26
N ALA A 32 -20.84 -10.21 -16.11
CA ALA A 32 -19.48 -9.92 -15.67
C ALA A 32 -19.19 -10.69 -14.36
N SER A 33 -18.55 -11.84 -14.48
CA SER A 33 -18.22 -12.67 -13.33
C SER A 33 -16.83 -12.31 -12.81
N TRP A 34 -16.61 -12.54 -11.52
CA TRP A 34 -15.31 -12.39 -10.88
C TRP A 34 -14.80 -13.75 -10.47
N LEU A 35 -13.51 -14.03 -10.70
CA LEU A 35 -12.86 -15.10 -9.96
C LEU A 35 -12.64 -14.60 -8.53
N ARG A 36 -13.48 -15.05 -7.59
CA ARG A 36 -13.48 -14.58 -6.20
C ARG A 36 -12.79 -15.56 -5.25
N PHE A 37 -11.88 -15.03 -4.46
CA PHE A 37 -11.30 -15.66 -3.27
C PHE A 37 -11.85 -14.92 -2.06
N ARG A 38 -12.74 -15.55 -1.30
CA ARG A 38 -13.32 -14.99 -0.09
C ARG A 38 -12.75 -15.68 1.13
N VAL A 39 -12.30 -14.90 2.11
CA VAL A 39 -11.80 -15.38 3.39
C VAL A 39 -12.57 -14.69 4.50
N GLU A 40 -13.23 -15.47 5.35
CA GLU A 40 -14.07 -14.91 6.41
C GLU A 40 -14.17 -15.80 7.64
N SER A 41 -14.76 -15.31 8.72
CA SER A 41 -15.05 -16.06 9.94
C SER A 41 -13.85 -16.87 10.45
N GLY A 42 -12.69 -16.21 10.54
CA GLY A 42 -11.42 -16.82 10.96
C GLY A 42 -10.78 -17.80 9.96
N GLY A 43 -11.33 -17.94 8.75
CA GLY A 43 -10.75 -18.77 7.69
C GLY A 43 -9.40 -18.24 7.19
N ARG A 44 -8.67 -19.09 6.47
CA ARG A 44 -7.38 -18.74 5.88
C ARG A 44 -7.28 -19.21 4.42
N ILE A 45 -6.84 -18.32 3.54
CA ILE A 45 -6.35 -18.70 2.21
C ILE A 45 -4.85 -18.39 2.15
N ASP A 46 -4.07 -19.37 1.74
CA ASP A 46 -2.64 -19.19 1.49
C ASP A 46 -2.37 -19.10 -0.01
N LEU A 47 -1.95 -17.92 -0.47
CA LEU A 47 -1.48 -17.62 -1.82
C LEU A 47 -0.05 -17.06 -1.74
N SER A 48 0.76 -17.52 -0.78
CA SER A 48 2.12 -17.04 -0.56
C SER A 48 3.06 -17.23 -1.76
N GLY A 49 2.74 -18.15 -2.68
CA GLY A 49 3.48 -18.34 -3.92
C GLY A 49 2.98 -17.49 -5.09
N LEU A 50 1.86 -16.78 -4.94
CA LEU A 50 1.26 -15.99 -6.02
C LEU A 50 2.15 -14.83 -6.39
N ARG A 51 2.51 -14.76 -7.67
CA ARG A 51 3.38 -13.74 -8.25
C ARG A 51 2.65 -12.74 -9.14
N SER A 52 1.65 -13.20 -9.88
CA SER A 52 0.98 -12.35 -10.86
C SER A 52 -0.52 -12.60 -10.97
N ILE A 53 -1.24 -11.49 -11.16
CA ILE A 53 -2.61 -11.46 -11.66
C ILE A 53 -2.59 -10.60 -12.93
N ALA A 54 -2.41 -11.26 -14.08
CA ALA A 54 -2.08 -10.60 -15.34
C ALA A 54 -3.25 -10.46 -16.31
N ALA A 55 -4.34 -11.21 -16.11
CA ALA A 55 -5.49 -11.20 -17.00
C ALA A 55 -6.80 -11.48 -16.26
N GLY A 56 -7.90 -10.96 -16.82
CA GLY A 56 -9.24 -11.17 -16.28
C GLY A 56 -9.53 -10.39 -14.99
N ARG A 57 -10.71 -10.68 -14.43
CA ARG A 57 -11.31 -10.09 -13.24
C ARG A 57 -11.12 -10.99 -12.03
N VAL A 58 -10.37 -10.51 -11.03
CA VAL A 58 -10.11 -11.21 -9.77
C VAL A 58 -10.58 -10.38 -8.57
N TRP A 59 -11.25 -11.02 -7.61
CA TRP A 59 -11.64 -10.37 -6.37
C TRP A 59 -11.08 -11.13 -5.18
N LEU A 60 -10.14 -10.51 -4.47
CA LEU A 60 -9.63 -10.93 -3.17
C LEU A 60 -10.43 -10.21 -2.09
N ASP A 61 -11.22 -10.96 -1.32
CA ASP A 61 -12.18 -10.44 -0.37
C ASP A 61 -11.94 -11.03 1.03
N VAL A 62 -11.56 -10.19 1.98
CA VAL A 62 -11.17 -10.62 3.33
C VAL A 62 -12.05 -9.89 4.34
N ALA A 63 -12.79 -10.63 5.17
CA ALA A 63 -13.73 -10.08 6.14
C ALA A 63 -13.73 -10.90 7.43
N ALA A 64 -14.42 -10.42 8.48
CA ALA A 64 -14.74 -11.17 9.71
C ALA A 64 -13.61 -12.06 10.24
N GLY A 65 -12.41 -11.50 10.47
CA GLY A 65 -11.27 -12.24 11.03
C GLY A 65 -10.53 -13.15 10.04
N GLY A 66 -10.90 -13.12 8.77
CA GLY A 66 -10.24 -13.87 7.71
C GLY A 66 -8.79 -13.43 7.50
N ILE A 67 -7.93 -14.37 7.12
CA ILE A 67 -6.51 -14.11 6.85
C ILE A 67 -6.15 -14.56 5.43
N LEU A 68 -5.73 -13.61 4.60
CA LEU A 68 -5.20 -13.88 3.27
C LEU A 68 -3.68 -13.66 3.28
N ASN A 69 -2.93 -14.64 2.79
CA ASN A 69 -1.48 -14.52 2.65
C ASN A 69 -1.12 -14.47 1.18
N LEU A 70 -0.26 -13.52 0.81
CA LEU A 70 0.19 -13.25 -0.53
C LEU A 70 1.72 -13.29 -0.56
N GLY A 71 2.28 -13.66 -1.71
CA GLY A 71 3.71 -13.57 -1.96
C GLY A 71 4.16 -12.15 -2.30
N ASN A 72 5.15 -12.06 -3.19
CA ASN A 72 5.41 -10.86 -3.96
C ASN A 72 4.40 -10.82 -5.12
N LEU A 73 3.47 -9.86 -5.13
CA LEU A 73 2.34 -9.83 -6.05
C LEU A 73 2.39 -8.62 -7.00
N GLU A 74 2.39 -8.91 -8.30
CA GLU A 74 2.16 -7.94 -9.36
C GLU A 74 0.74 -8.06 -9.92
N VAL A 75 -0.02 -6.97 -9.84
CA VAL A 75 -1.38 -6.89 -10.37
C VAL A 75 -1.41 -5.98 -11.59
N SER A 76 -1.70 -6.52 -12.78
CA SER A 76 -1.77 -5.75 -14.03
C SER A 76 -3.13 -5.85 -14.75
N SER A 77 -4.06 -6.66 -14.24
CA SER A 77 -5.45 -6.74 -14.72
C SER A 77 -6.45 -6.16 -13.72
N THR A 78 -7.73 -6.17 -14.10
CA THR A 78 -8.84 -5.72 -13.25
C THR A 78 -8.93 -6.58 -11.98
N THR A 79 -8.42 -6.07 -10.87
CA THR A 79 -8.38 -6.80 -9.61
C THR A 79 -8.90 -5.94 -8.49
N ARG A 80 -9.81 -6.49 -7.69
CA ARG A 80 -10.30 -5.85 -6.47
C ARG A 80 -9.71 -6.57 -5.26
N ILE A 81 -9.05 -5.84 -4.39
CA ILE A 81 -8.62 -6.30 -3.07
C ILE A 81 -9.43 -5.52 -2.03
N ALA A 82 -10.26 -6.24 -1.27
CA ALA A 82 -11.10 -5.66 -0.24
C ALA A 82 -10.77 -6.29 1.12
N VAL A 83 -10.45 -5.45 2.10
CA VAL A 83 -10.27 -5.83 3.51
C VAL A 83 -11.41 -5.17 4.30
N ALA A 84 -12.48 -5.92 4.51
CA ALA A 84 -13.81 -5.41 4.81
C ALA A 84 -14.20 -5.51 6.29
N ASP A 85 -13.24 -5.74 7.20
CA ASP A 85 -13.50 -5.88 8.63
C ASP A 85 -12.27 -5.49 9.46
N PRO A 86 -12.42 -4.86 10.64
CA PRO A 86 -11.29 -4.51 11.50
C PRO A 86 -10.41 -5.70 11.94
N SER A 87 -11.00 -6.89 12.03
CA SER A 87 -10.28 -8.12 12.39
C SER A 87 -9.69 -8.85 11.18
N ALA A 88 -10.03 -8.46 9.95
CA ALA A 88 -9.49 -9.04 8.74
C ALA A 88 -8.04 -8.60 8.48
N GLN A 89 -7.24 -9.52 7.94
CA GLN A 89 -5.81 -9.29 7.70
C GLN A 89 -5.40 -9.78 6.32
N VAL A 90 -4.67 -8.93 5.60
CA VAL A 90 -3.90 -9.33 4.41
C VAL A 90 -2.41 -9.28 4.78
N ASN A 91 -1.69 -10.37 4.61
CA ASN A 91 -0.24 -10.41 4.78
C ASN A 91 0.42 -10.60 3.40
N VAL A 92 1.23 -9.64 2.98
CA VAL A 92 2.03 -9.69 1.77
C VAL A 92 3.48 -9.94 2.16
N ASN A 93 3.98 -11.14 1.87
CA ASN A 93 5.33 -11.58 2.24
C ASN A 93 6.44 -10.93 1.40
N GLY A 94 6.09 -10.19 0.36
CA GLY A 94 7.01 -9.38 -0.45
C GLY A 94 6.34 -8.08 -0.90
N THR A 95 6.63 -7.67 -2.13
CA THR A 95 6.10 -6.44 -2.72
C THR A 95 4.63 -6.60 -3.11
N LEU A 96 3.84 -5.56 -2.92
CA LEU A 96 2.52 -5.40 -3.51
C LEU A 96 2.57 -4.29 -4.57
N PHE A 97 2.48 -4.67 -5.84
CA PHE A 97 2.32 -3.73 -6.94
C PHE A 97 0.87 -3.73 -7.43
N LEU A 98 0.24 -2.56 -7.37
CA LEU A 98 -1.12 -2.32 -7.85
C LEU A 98 -1.08 -1.52 -9.15
N GLY A 99 -1.31 -2.21 -10.27
CA GLY A 99 -1.40 -1.60 -11.59
C GLY A 99 -2.67 -0.77 -11.79
N SER A 100 -2.77 -0.07 -12.92
CA SER A 100 -3.78 0.96 -13.19
C SER A 100 -5.25 0.52 -13.16
N LYS A 101 -5.51 -0.79 -13.27
CA LYS A 101 -6.85 -1.39 -13.22
C LYS A 101 -7.20 -1.98 -11.85
N SER A 102 -6.34 -1.80 -10.85
CA SER A 102 -6.56 -2.31 -9.50
C SER A 102 -7.58 -1.46 -8.75
N GLN A 103 -8.25 -2.08 -7.78
CA GLN A 103 -9.03 -1.40 -6.75
C GLN A 103 -8.60 -1.95 -5.38
N PHE A 104 -8.27 -1.06 -4.47
CA PHE A 104 -7.85 -1.39 -3.11
C PHE A 104 -8.77 -0.69 -2.12
N LEU A 105 -9.48 -1.47 -1.30
CA LEU A 105 -10.46 -0.95 -0.35
C LEU A 105 -10.23 -1.55 1.04
N MET A 106 -10.17 -0.69 2.04
CA MET A 106 -10.05 -1.07 3.44
C MET A 106 -11.14 -0.37 4.25
N THR A 107 -11.87 -1.17 5.03
CA THR A 107 -12.79 -0.63 6.03
C THR A 107 -12.01 -0.09 7.22
N SER A 108 -12.64 0.79 8.02
CA SER A 108 -12.05 1.34 9.23
C SER A 108 -11.45 0.25 10.13
N GLY A 109 -10.18 0.39 10.50
CA GLY A 109 -9.46 -0.53 11.38
C GLY A 109 -8.97 -1.83 10.72
N ALA A 110 -9.36 -2.12 9.47
CA ALA A 110 -8.84 -3.26 8.73
C ALA A 110 -7.32 -3.11 8.52
N SER A 111 -6.60 -4.23 8.35
CA SER A 111 -5.14 -4.19 8.25
C SER A 111 -4.58 -4.93 7.05
N ILE A 112 -3.51 -4.36 6.50
CA ILE A 112 -2.61 -5.02 5.56
C ILE A 112 -1.18 -4.89 6.08
N ARG A 113 -0.40 -5.96 5.99
CA ARG A 113 1.01 -5.98 6.31
C ARG A 113 1.82 -6.30 5.07
N ILE A 114 2.81 -5.48 4.77
CA ILE A 114 3.66 -5.58 3.59
C ILE A 114 5.10 -5.72 4.08
N ARG A 115 5.79 -6.75 3.59
CA ARG A 115 7.16 -7.10 4.01
C ARG A 115 8.24 -6.56 3.08
N ASP A 116 7.85 -5.97 1.96
CA ASP A 116 8.74 -5.33 1.00
C ASP A 116 8.07 -4.01 0.51
N ASP A 117 7.93 -3.77 -0.78
CA ASP A 117 7.41 -2.50 -1.30
C ASP A 117 5.89 -2.42 -1.41
N LEU A 118 5.33 -1.21 -1.27
CA LEU A 118 3.97 -0.87 -1.71
C LEU A 118 4.05 0.12 -2.86
N LEU A 119 3.61 -0.32 -4.05
CA LEU A 119 3.73 0.46 -5.28
C LEU A 119 2.38 0.64 -5.97
N LEU A 120 2.09 1.88 -6.34
CA LEU A 120 0.79 2.31 -6.82
C LEU A 120 0.92 2.90 -8.22
N ASN A 121 0.34 2.26 -9.22
CA ASN A 121 0.27 2.79 -10.59
C ASN A 121 -1.18 3.05 -11.02
N MET A 122 -2.03 3.41 -10.05
CA MET A 122 -3.45 3.68 -10.26
C MET A 122 -3.67 5.16 -10.52
N THR A 123 -4.51 5.53 -11.48
CA THR A 123 -4.77 6.94 -11.81
C THR A 123 -6.12 7.46 -11.30
N ALA A 124 -7.01 6.56 -10.89
CA ALA A 124 -8.29 6.92 -10.32
C ALA A 124 -8.20 6.88 -8.79
N GLU A 125 -8.27 8.04 -8.15
CA GLU A 125 -8.23 8.18 -6.68
C GLU A 125 -9.32 7.34 -6.00
N SER A 126 -10.50 7.24 -6.61
CA SER A 126 -11.63 6.44 -6.09
C SER A 126 -11.38 4.93 -6.10
N SER A 127 -10.36 4.46 -6.82
CA SER A 127 -9.91 3.06 -6.78
C SER A 127 -9.03 2.75 -5.58
N PHE A 128 -8.60 3.76 -4.81
CA PHE A 128 -7.83 3.60 -3.58
C PHE A 128 -8.59 4.18 -2.38
N SER A 129 -9.18 3.31 -1.57
CA SER A 129 -9.84 3.71 -0.32
C SER A 129 -9.17 2.97 0.83
N ALA A 130 -8.06 3.53 1.32
CA ALA A 130 -7.32 3.02 2.48
C ALA A 130 -7.32 4.02 3.65
N ASP A 131 -8.12 5.08 3.56
CA ASP A 131 -8.18 6.19 4.53
C ASP A 131 -8.77 5.79 5.89
N GLY A 132 -9.42 4.62 5.96
CA GLY A 132 -9.80 3.95 7.20
C GLY A 132 -8.89 2.78 7.59
N GLY A 133 -7.94 2.37 6.76
CA GLY A 133 -7.12 1.18 6.99
C GLY A 133 -5.84 1.45 7.78
N ILE A 134 -5.21 0.37 8.25
CA ILE A 134 -3.85 0.38 8.81
C ILE A 134 -2.93 -0.40 7.86
N VAL A 135 -1.91 0.29 7.34
CA VAL A 135 -0.86 -0.29 6.51
C VAL A 135 0.39 -0.46 7.38
N TYR A 136 0.83 -1.70 7.55
CA TYR A 136 2.10 -2.02 8.20
C TYR A 136 3.16 -2.26 7.12
N MET A 137 4.25 -1.51 7.21
CA MET A 137 5.47 -1.72 6.43
C MET A 137 6.58 -2.13 7.40
N ASP A 138 6.67 -3.44 7.66
CA ASP A 138 7.37 -4.01 8.82
C ASP A 138 8.25 -5.23 8.49
N GLY A 139 8.55 -5.42 7.20
CA GLY A 139 9.58 -6.35 6.74
C GLY A 139 11.01 -5.89 7.04
N ASN A 140 11.97 -6.69 6.57
CA ASN A 140 13.38 -6.52 6.91
C ASN A 140 14.07 -5.54 5.96
N GLY A 141 14.85 -4.59 6.52
CA GLY A 141 15.68 -3.69 5.73
C GLY A 141 14.94 -2.49 5.15
N LEU A 142 15.30 -2.13 3.91
CA LEU A 142 14.76 -1.00 3.16
C LEU A 142 13.51 -1.44 2.38
N GLN A 143 12.44 -0.65 2.45
CA GLN A 143 11.21 -0.80 1.68
C GLN A 143 10.85 0.52 1.01
N TYR A 144 10.09 0.44 -0.07
CA TYR A 144 9.61 1.60 -0.80
C TYR A 144 8.10 1.77 -0.71
N LEU A 145 7.68 3.01 -0.51
CA LEU A 145 6.28 3.44 -0.53
C LEU A 145 6.08 4.44 -1.65
N GLU A 146 5.20 4.12 -2.59
CA GLU A 146 4.79 5.04 -3.65
C GLU A 146 3.83 6.12 -3.14
N ALA A 147 4.17 7.38 -3.44
CA ALA A 147 3.26 8.52 -3.33
C ALA A 147 2.36 8.58 -4.56
N ALA A 148 1.07 8.86 -4.33
CA ALA A 148 0.05 8.89 -5.37
C ALA A 148 -0.93 10.09 -5.23
N GLY A 149 -0.87 10.81 -4.11
CA GLY A 149 -1.78 11.91 -3.81
C GLY A 149 -1.36 13.20 -4.49
N ASN A 150 -2.34 14.03 -4.83
CA ASN A 150 -2.12 15.40 -5.25
C ASN A 150 -1.74 16.26 -4.04
N ASP A 151 -0.71 17.09 -4.19
CA ASP A 151 -0.26 17.97 -3.12
C ASP A 151 -1.19 19.19 -2.98
N VAL A 152 -2.07 19.11 -1.99
CA VAL A 152 -3.01 20.17 -1.57
C VAL A 152 -2.59 20.84 -0.27
N GLY A 153 -1.39 20.55 0.25
CA GLY A 153 -0.91 21.08 1.53
C GLY A 153 -1.44 20.33 2.76
N ALA A 154 -1.13 20.87 3.94
CA ALA A 154 -1.47 20.29 5.25
C ALA A 154 -2.94 20.55 5.65
N VAL A 155 -3.87 20.13 4.81
CA VAL A 155 -5.32 20.30 5.01
C VAL A 155 -6.02 18.95 4.92
N PRO A 156 -7.21 18.80 5.54
CA PRO A 156 -8.07 17.67 5.23
C PRO A 156 -8.38 17.69 3.73
N ALA A 157 -8.11 16.59 3.03
CA ALA A 157 -8.56 16.47 1.66
C ALA A 157 -10.11 16.51 1.63
N THR A 158 -10.65 17.24 0.66
CA THR A 158 -12.10 17.38 0.45
C THR A 158 -12.66 16.33 -0.52
N SER A 159 -11.77 15.56 -1.15
CA SER A 159 -12.03 14.43 -2.04
C SER A 159 -11.03 13.31 -1.76
N ALA A 160 -11.29 12.11 -2.29
CA ALA A 160 -10.32 11.01 -2.25
C ALA A 160 -8.99 11.49 -2.86
N ASN A 161 -7.86 11.18 -2.22
CA ASN A 161 -6.54 11.65 -2.62
C ASN A 161 -5.44 10.61 -2.30
N PHE A 162 -5.76 9.33 -2.53
CA PHE A 162 -4.91 8.20 -2.16
C PHE A 162 -4.49 8.18 -0.68
N GLU A 163 -5.36 8.66 0.23
CA GLU A 163 -4.98 8.74 1.63
C GLU A 163 -4.88 7.35 2.28
N LEU A 164 -3.94 7.25 3.21
CA LEU A 164 -3.86 6.14 4.15
C LEU A 164 -4.47 6.56 5.48
N GLY A 165 -5.20 5.65 6.13
CA GLY A 165 -5.68 5.86 7.48
C GLY A 165 -4.49 5.94 8.43
N ARG A 166 -3.70 4.87 8.49
CA ARG A 166 -2.46 4.85 9.27
C ARG A 166 -1.36 4.09 8.56
N LEU A 167 -0.16 4.65 8.61
CA LEU A 167 1.09 3.96 8.26
C LEU A 167 1.84 3.61 9.55
N VAL A 168 2.23 2.36 9.68
CA VAL A 168 3.11 1.87 10.75
C VAL A 168 4.41 1.38 10.12
N VAL A 169 5.53 1.95 10.55
CA VAL A 169 6.87 1.62 10.04
C VAL A 169 7.64 0.78 11.06
N GLY A 170 7.99 -0.43 10.67
CA GLY A 170 8.63 -1.44 11.52
C GLY A 170 7.71 -2.09 12.53
N ARG A 171 8.29 -2.91 13.40
CA ARG A 171 7.61 -3.62 14.50
C ARG A 171 8.59 -3.89 15.64
N GLU A 172 8.05 -4.35 16.76
CA GLU A 172 8.88 -4.83 17.88
C GLU A 172 9.93 -5.83 17.38
N GLU A 173 11.18 -5.65 17.80
CA GLU A 173 12.35 -6.45 17.43
C GLU A 173 12.79 -6.40 15.95
N GLN A 174 12.10 -5.63 15.10
CA GLN A 174 12.48 -5.49 13.68
C GLN A 174 12.38 -4.02 13.26
N ALA A 175 13.53 -3.35 13.31
CA ALA A 175 13.68 -2.05 12.68
C ALA A 175 13.51 -2.16 11.15
N THR A 176 12.79 -1.20 10.58
CA THR A 176 12.54 -1.10 9.15
C THR A 176 12.84 0.32 8.68
N THR A 177 13.44 0.46 7.50
CA THR A 177 13.51 1.75 6.80
C THR A 177 12.49 1.75 5.68
N VAL A 178 11.53 2.65 5.71
CA VAL A 178 10.63 2.91 4.58
C VAL A 178 11.07 4.19 3.91
N MET A 179 11.19 4.17 2.59
CA MET A 179 11.55 5.31 1.77
C MET A 179 10.40 5.65 0.82
N VAL A 180 9.96 6.90 0.86
CA VAL A 180 8.89 7.40 0.00
C VAL A 180 9.45 7.74 -1.37
N LEU A 181 8.78 7.33 -2.43
CA LEU A 181 9.15 7.65 -3.81
C LEU A 181 7.94 8.08 -4.64
N ASP A 182 8.22 8.66 -5.80
CA ASP A 182 7.26 8.97 -6.86
C ASP A 182 7.87 8.46 -8.17
N LEU A 183 7.64 7.17 -8.44
CA LEU A 183 8.11 6.44 -9.62
C LEU A 183 7.05 6.48 -10.72
N PHE A 184 5.77 6.35 -10.36
CA PHE A 184 4.65 6.35 -11.29
C PHE A 184 3.92 7.68 -11.23
N ASN A 185 3.65 8.28 -12.37
CA ASN A 185 2.74 9.43 -12.41
C ASN A 185 1.30 8.91 -12.36
N ASN A 186 0.67 8.99 -11.20
CA ASN A 186 -0.74 8.65 -11.00
C ASN A 186 -1.68 9.74 -11.53
N GLY A 187 -1.15 10.81 -12.14
CA GLY A 187 -1.90 11.95 -12.66
C GLY A 187 -2.01 13.09 -11.65
N ASN A 188 -1.34 12.95 -10.51
CA ASN A 188 -1.48 13.82 -9.34
C ASN A 188 -0.21 14.63 -9.03
N ARG A 189 0.81 14.57 -9.89
CA ARG A 189 1.98 15.45 -9.79
C ARG A 189 1.54 16.90 -9.87
N GLY A 190 1.71 17.62 -8.75
CA GLY A 190 1.37 19.03 -8.64
C GLY A 190 2.36 19.93 -9.36
N ALA A 191 2.33 21.23 -9.05
CA ALA A 191 3.24 22.22 -9.63
C ALA A 191 4.73 21.95 -9.31
N SER A 192 5.02 21.24 -8.22
CA SER A 192 6.36 20.77 -7.85
C SER A 192 6.88 19.63 -8.74
N GLY A 193 6.01 19.04 -9.58
CA GLY A 193 6.33 17.87 -10.38
C GLY A 193 6.37 16.56 -9.59
N ARG A 194 5.94 16.58 -8.33
CA ARG A 194 5.87 15.41 -7.44
C ARG A 194 4.48 15.20 -6.87
N GLU A 195 4.15 13.94 -6.62
CA GLU A 195 3.00 13.52 -5.81
C GLU A 195 3.32 13.61 -4.31
N ALA A 196 2.32 13.40 -3.45
CA ALA A 196 2.39 13.53 -2.00
C ALA A 196 1.77 12.34 -1.27
N ILE A 197 2.11 12.19 0.02
CA ILE A 197 1.52 11.20 0.93
C ILE A 197 0.64 11.90 1.96
N TYR A 198 -0.55 11.34 2.20
CA TYR A 198 -1.49 11.78 3.23
C TYR A 198 -1.81 10.66 4.22
N LEU A 199 -1.51 10.88 5.50
CA LEU A 199 -1.74 9.95 6.60
C LEU A 199 -2.78 10.52 7.56
N LYS A 200 -4.03 10.08 7.44
CA LYS A 200 -5.22 10.74 8.02
C LYS A 200 -5.47 10.47 9.50
N GLY A 201 -4.91 9.40 10.04
CA GLY A 201 -5.31 8.81 11.31
C GLY A 201 -6.58 7.95 11.18
N VAL A 202 -6.73 6.97 12.07
CA VAL A 202 -7.85 6.02 12.08
C VAL A 202 -8.25 5.67 13.51
N GLY A 203 -9.56 5.66 13.80
CA GLY A 203 -10.06 5.19 15.11
C GLY A 203 -9.51 5.97 16.31
N GLY A 204 -9.17 7.25 16.12
CA GLY A 204 -8.54 8.09 17.16
C GLY A 204 -7.02 7.97 17.25
N LEU A 205 -6.40 7.07 16.46
CA LEU A 205 -4.96 6.93 16.34
C LEU A 205 -4.38 7.93 15.34
N ASP A 206 -3.14 8.32 15.57
CA ASP A 206 -2.38 9.17 14.66
C ASP A 206 -2.12 8.47 13.32
N GLY A 207 -1.94 9.27 12.27
CA GLY A 207 -1.73 8.77 10.90
C GLY A 207 -0.38 8.09 10.70
N LEU A 208 0.63 8.41 11.52
CA LEU A 208 1.96 7.81 11.42
C LEU A 208 2.43 7.27 12.77
N GLU A 209 2.92 6.04 12.76
CA GLU A 209 3.73 5.45 13.81
C GLU A 209 5.06 4.98 13.22
N ILE A 210 6.16 5.31 13.88
CA ILE A 210 7.49 4.79 13.54
C ILE A 210 8.00 4.07 14.77
N THR A 211 8.12 2.75 14.69
CA THR A 211 8.56 1.94 15.83
C THR A 211 10.02 2.26 16.21
N PRO A 212 10.42 2.05 17.49
CA PRO A 212 11.79 2.32 17.91
C PRO A 212 12.85 1.65 17.03
N GLY A 213 13.84 2.43 16.59
CA GLY A 213 14.89 1.98 15.67
C GLY A 213 14.53 2.03 14.18
N SER A 214 13.25 2.22 13.84
CA SER A 214 12.78 2.33 12.46
C SER A 214 12.86 3.76 11.92
N ARG A 215 12.79 3.88 10.59
CA ARG A 215 13.00 5.15 9.87
C ARG A 215 11.97 5.32 8.75
N LEU A 216 11.40 6.51 8.62
CA LEU A 216 10.68 6.94 7.42
C LEU A 216 11.50 8.02 6.69
N VAL A 217 11.91 7.75 5.47
CA VAL A 217 12.72 8.64 4.63
C VAL A 217 11.82 9.31 3.60
N LEU A 218 11.71 10.64 3.66
CA LEU A 218 10.74 11.42 2.86
C LEU A 218 11.22 11.74 1.44
N ASN A 219 12.53 11.64 1.16
CA ASN A 219 13.12 12.13 -0.09
C ASN A 219 12.72 13.59 -0.37
N ASP A 220 12.42 13.93 -1.62
CA ASP A 220 11.87 15.20 -2.08
C ASP A 220 10.33 15.19 -2.14
N ILE A 221 9.68 14.22 -1.46
CA ILE A 221 8.23 14.02 -1.48
C ILE A 221 7.59 14.68 -0.27
N ASN A 222 6.53 15.45 -0.51
CA ASN A 222 5.75 16.04 0.57
C ASN A 222 4.92 14.98 1.28
N VAL A 223 5.07 14.90 2.60
CA VAL A 223 4.32 13.97 3.45
C VAL A 223 3.58 14.75 4.52
N TYR A 224 2.28 14.53 4.58
CA TYR A 224 1.38 15.13 5.56
C TYR A 224 0.82 14.04 6.46
N ALA A 225 0.95 14.22 7.78
CA ALA A 225 0.40 13.28 8.74
C ALA A 225 -0.46 14.00 9.77
N ARG A 226 -1.61 13.42 10.08
CA ARG A 226 -2.45 13.88 11.18
C ARG A 226 -1.92 13.30 12.49
N GLN A 227 -1.54 14.18 13.40
CA GLN A 227 -0.93 13.86 14.69
C GLN A 227 -1.62 14.69 15.77
N GLY A 228 -2.09 14.06 16.85
CA GLY A 228 -2.87 14.71 17.89
C GLY A 228 -4.11 15.44 17.34
N GLY A 229 -4.67 14.95 16.23
CA GLY A 229 -5.82 15.56 15.55
C GLY A 229 -5.50 16.69 14.56
N THR A 230 -4.25 17.13 14.45
CA THR A 230 -3.80 18.23 13.57
C THR A 230 -2.97 17.72 12.40
N TRP A 231 -3.16 18.27 11.20
CA TRP A 231 -2.31 17.98 10.06
C TRP A 231 -0.95 18.66 10.19
N ILE A 232 0.12 17.89 10.01
CA ILE A 232 1.51 18.35 10.06
C ILE A 232 2.17 18.02 8.73
N HIS A 233 2.84 19.01 8.13
CA HIS A 233 3.76 18.79 7.01
C HIS A 233 5.09 18.29 7.54
N LEU A 234 5.40 17.01 7.37
CA LEU A 234 6.56 16.36 7.99
C LEU A 234 7.88 16.94 7.49
N ASN A 235 7.96 17.34 6.22
CA ASN A 235 9.17 17.95 5.64
C ASN A 235 9.52 19.30 6.31
N SER A 236 8.53 20.01 6.86
CA SER A 236 8.76 21.28 7.56
C SER A 236 9.41 21.13 8.95
N LEU A 237 9.52 19.90 9.46
CA LEU A 237 10.13 19.62 10.77
C LEU A 237 11.65 19.68 10.73
N PHE A 238 12.26 19.65 9.55
CA PHE A 238 13.71 19.69 9.37
C PHE A 238 14.20 21.14 9.39
N SER A 239 15.02 21.48 10.38
CA SER A 239 15.74 22.75 10.39
C SER A 239 16.86 22.74 9.32
N PRO A 240 17.32 23.90 8.84
CA PRO A 240 18.43 23.96 7.88
C PRO A 240 19.64 23.13 8.34
N GLY A 241 20.11 22.23 7.48
CA GLY A 241 21.24 21.33 7.76
C GLY A 241 20.92 20.10 8.62
N THR A 242 19.66 19.91 9.03
CA THR A 242 19.19 18.72 9.74
C THR A 242 18.64 17.71 8.73
N THR A 243 19.13 16.47 8.78
CA THR A 243 18.67 15.38 7.88
C THR A 243 17.91 14.27 8.59
N GLU A 244 17.86 14.31 9.93
CA GLU A 244 17.11 13.38 10.76
C GLU A 244 16.43 14.12 11.92
N VAL A 245 15.16 13.78 12.20
CA VAL A 245 14.43 14.29 13.37
C VAL A 245 13.68 13.15 14.08
N PRO A 246 13.72 13.06 15.42
CA PRO A 246 12.88 12.12 16.16
C PRO A 246 11.40 12.39 15.95
N PHE A 247 10.61 11.36 15.67
CA PHE A 247 9.18 11.49 15.43
C PHE A 247 8.43 10.17 15.64
N ALA A 248 7.25 10.23 16.26
CA ALA A 248 6.31 9.12 16.40
C ALA A 248 6.92 7.79 16.91
N GLY A 249 7.98 7.85 17.74
CA GLY A 249 8.68 6.70 18.32
C GLY A 249 9.99 6.30 17.62
N GLY A 250 10.25 6.81 16.42
CA GLY A 250 11.43 6.52 15.61
C GLY A 250 12.01 7.78 14.97
N ILE A 251 12.50 7.66 13.72
CA ILE A 251 13.19 8.75 13.01
C ILE A 251 12.50 9.09 11.68
N LEU A 252 12.23 10.37 11.45
CA LEU A 252 12.03 10.91 10.11
C LEU A 252 13.39 11.30 9.54
N ALA A 253 13.61 11.03 8.26
CA ALA A 253 14.84 11.40 7.58
C ALA A 253 14.59 12.00 6.19
N ILE A 254 15.53 12.79 5.73
CA ILE A 254 15.69 13.19 4.32
C ILE A 254 17.08 12.75 3.86
N PRO A 255 17.28 12.35 2.58
CA PRO A 255 18.60 11.98 2.10
C PRO A 255 19.58 13.14 2.22
N GLU A 256 20.80 12.84 2.63
CA GLU A 256 21.92 13.75 2.47
C GLU A 256 22.08 14.11 0.97
N PRO A 257 22.53 15.32 0.61
CA PRO A 257 22.70 15.73 -0.79
C PRO A 257 23.55 14.77 -1.64
N SER A 258 24.50 14.06 -1.03
CA SER A 258 25.34 13.03 -1.68
C SER A 258 24.64 11.68 -1.90
N GLY A 259 23.53 11.42 -1.21
CA GLY A 259 22.71 10.20 -1.34
C GLY A 259 21.76 10.22 -2.54
N LEU A 260 21.45 11.40 -3.08
CA LEU A 260 20.54 11.58 -4.23
C LEU A 260 21.04 10.87 -5.51
N SER A 261 22.36 10.71 -5.67
CA SER A 261 22.96 10.03 -6.83
C SER A 261 22.72 8.50 -6.83
N LEU A 262 22.55 7.88 -5.66
CA LEU A 262 22.27 6.44 -5.54
C LEU A 262 20.77 6.12 -5.74
N LEU A 263 19.90 7.07 -5.38
CA LEU A 263 18.44 6.96 -5.48
C LEU A 263 17.95 6.79 -6.92
N VAL A 264 18.59 7.47 -7.88
CA VAL A 264 18.30 7.30 -9.32
C VAL A 264 18.64 5.89 -9.79
N ALA A 265 19.71 5.27 -9.26
CA ALA A 265 20.10 3.91 -9.63
C ALA A 265 19.15 2.83 -9.07
N ALA A 266 18.56 3.05 -7.88
CA ALA A 266 17.58 2.15 -7.29
C ALA A 266 16.25 2.16 -8.07
N ALA A 267 15.72 3.35 -8.42
CA ALA A 267 14.54 3.50 -9.27
C ALA A 267 14.72 2.86 -10.66
N ILE A 268 15.92 3.00 -11.25
CA ILE A 268 16.26 2.33 -12.52
C ILE A 268 16.33 0.81 -12.35
N THR A 269 16.88 0.30 -11.24
CA THR A 269 16.96 -1.15 -10.96
C THR A 269 15.58 -1.76 -10.76
N ILE A 270 14.67 -1.07 -10.06
CA ILE A 270 13.27 -1.46 -9.90
C ILE A 270 12.57 -1.54 -11.26
N CYS A 271 12.83 -0.59 -12.18
CA CYS A 271 12.33 -0.64 -13.55
C CYS A 271 12.99 -1.74 -14.42
N TRP A 272 14.27 -2.07 -14.19
CA TRP A 272 15.02 -3.05 -15.00
C TRP A 272 14.74 -4.50 -14.62
N TYR A 273 14.52 -4.80 -13.33
CA TYR A 273 14.18 -6.16 -12.89
C TYR A 273 12.80 -6.62 -13.38
N ARG A 274 11.96 -5.69 -13.84
CA ARG A 274 10.57 -5.91 -14.29
C ARG A 274 10.40 -6.13 -15.80
N ARG A 275 11.49 -6.18 -16.56
CA ARG A 275 11.48 -6.50 -18.01
C ARG A 275 11.97 -7.91 -18.34
N ARG A 276 12.14 -8.79 -17.34
CA ARG A 276 12.56 -10.18 -17.53
C ARG A 276 11.53 -11.15 -17.01
#